data_AF-A0A2M7ZYL6-F1
#
_entry.id   AF-A0A2M7ZYL6-F1
#
_cell.length_a   1.000
_cell.length_b   1.000
_cell.length_c   1.000
_cell.angle_alpha   90.00
_cell.angle_beta   90.00
_cell.angle_gamma   90.00
#
_symmetry.space_group_name_H-M   'P 1'
#
loop_
_entity.id
_entity.type
_entity.pdbx_description
1 polymer ?
#
loop_
_entity_poly.entity_id
_entity_poly.type
_entity_poly.pdbx_seq_one_letter_code
_entity_poly.pdbx_strand_id
1 'polypeptide(L)'
;MKRIILTLMLSCIFIAPIYAKTAQPGIINFNLNPSPVTHTSVQPVTLYGCNNTVIKTKLFWNAQNQLLTNIPYGNYKSNTGKSYHIAKYYVLSPPVTRNSPEKQNPYVGLVIPDRFVFHGKKPAQIINIDFRVFKPTYLHYIPVDFNYIHNGKSCSGQHVNAILINIHCKDFPWINGAFGGSGIGIMTNSKTPSSFLPMLEKNKHPLQCTATIIDDILLNTKVFFALENGKKMGKTIDLTKLYKKSGAIKLICVPRAPTDIPAGCSGH
;
A
#
# COMPACT_ATOMS: atom_id res chain seq x y z
N MET A 1 40.70 -1.85 71.15
CA MET A 1 40.97 -2.35 69.79
C MET A 1 39.66 -2.40 69.01
N LYS A 2 39.58 -1.66 67.90
CA LYS A 2 38.36 -1.39 67.13
C LYS A 2 37.92 -2.63 66.31
N ARG A 3 36.65 -3.03 66.45
CA ARG A 3 35.99 -3.96 65.52
C ARG A 3 35.59 -3.20 64.26
N ILE A 4 36.14 -3.60 63.11
CA ILE A 4 35.75 -3.11 61.80
C ILE A 4 34.55 -3.95 61.35
N ILE A 5 33.38 -3.32 61.27
CA ILE A 5 32.19 -3.89 60.64
C ILE A 5 32.28 -3.55 59.14
N LEU A 6 32.51 -4.58 58.34
CA LEU A 6 32.53 -4.51 56.88
C LEU A 6 31.08 -4.63 56.38
N THR A 7 30.46 -3.50 56.07
CA THR A 7 29.12 -3.46 55.47
C THR A 7 29.24 -3.77 53.97
N LEU A 8 28.87 -4.99 53.56
CA LEU A 8 28.77 -5.39 52.17
C LEU A 8 27.56 -4.69 51.52
N MET A 9 27.80 -3.64 50.74
CA MET A 9 26.80 -3.03 49.87
C MET A 9 26.55 -3.97 48.68
N LEU A 10 25.51 -4.79 48.76
CA LEU A 10 25.02 -5.59 47.65
C LEU A 10 24.35 -4.64 46.63
N SER A 11 25.11 -4.19 45.64
CA SER A 11 24.57 -3.42 44.52
C SER A 11 23.70 -4.34 43.66
N CYS A 12 22.39 -4.30 43.87
CA CYS A 12 21.44 -4.79 42.87
C CYS A 12 21.62 -3.97 41.59
N ILE A 13 22.32 -4.54 40.61
CA ILE A 13 22.27 -4.09 39.22
C ILE A 13 20.86 -4.43 38.74
N PHE A 14 19.92 -3.51 38.97
CA PHE A 14 18.66 -3.51 38.22
C PHE A 14 19.03 -3.21 36.77
N ILE A 15 19.18 -4.28 35.97
CA ILE A 15 19.00 -4.18 34.52
C ILE A 15 17.53 -3.81 34.35
N ALA A 16 17.24 -2.50 34.29
CA ALA A 16 15.93 -2.05 33.89
C ALA A 16 15.62 -2.70 32.54
N PRO A 17 14.45 -3.35 32.37
CA PRO A 17 14.06 -3.80 31.05
C PRO A 17 14.10 -2.55 30.16
N ILE A 18 14.82 -2.64 29.04
CA ILE A 18 14.75 -1.64 27.98
C ILE A 18 13.28 -1.63 27.55
N TYR A 19 12.50 -0.74 28.16
CA TYR A 19 11.11 -0.52 27.82
C TYR A 19 11.12 -0.14 26.34
N ALA A 20 10.55 -1.01 25.51
CA ALA A 20 10.29 -0.71 24.12
C ALA A 20 9.63 0.67 24.09
N LYS A 21 10.34 1.65 23.51
CA LYS A 21 9.89 3.03 23.37
C LYS A 21 8.47 2.97 22.82
N THR A 22 7.51 3.37 23.65
CA THR A 22 6.09 3.31 23.32
C THR A 22 5.86 4.03 22.00
N ALA A 23 5.14 3.36 21.08
CA ALA A 23 4.78 3.90 19.78
C ALA A 23 4.24 5.33 19.94
N GLN A 24 4.97 6.33 19.44
CA GLN A 24 4.46 7.71 19.44
C GLN A 24 3.62 7.86 18.18
N PRO A 25 2.34 8.25 18.27
CA PRO A 25 1.50 8.36 17.09
C PRO A 25 2.05 9.42 16.13
N GLY A 26 2.11 9.09 14.85
CA GLY A 26 2.35 10.04 13.78
C GLY A 26 1.11 10.86 13.43
N ILE A 27 1.34 11.90 12.65
CA ILE A 27 0.31 12.81 12.15
C ILE A 27 0.41 12.89 10.62
N ILE A 28 -0.72 12.89 9.94
CA ILE A 28 -0.77 13.15 8.50
C ILE A 28 -1.69 14.33 8.26
N ASN A 29 -1.22 15.27 7.46
CA ASN A 29 -1.99 16.39 6.97
C ASN A 29 -2.34 16.13 5.50
N PHE A 30 -3.64 16.06 5.18
CA PHE A 30 -4.12 15.94 3.81
C PHE A 30 -4.61 17.27 3.25
N ASN A 31 -4.21 17.51 2.00
CA ASN A 31 -4.68 18.58 1.15
C ASN A 31 -5.41 17.95 -0.05
N LEU A 32 -6.70 18.22 -0.19
CA LEU A 32 -7.52 17.70 -1.28
C LEU A 32 -8.06 18.85 -2.12
N ASN A 33 -7.63 18.90 -3.38
CA ASN A 33 -8.10 19.90 -4.35
C ASN A 33 -9.59 19.70 -4.69
N PRO A 34 -10.25 20.67 -5.34
CA PRO A 34 -11.65 20.55 -5.73
C PRO A 34 -11.99 19.25 -6.47
N SER A 35 -13.19 18.73 -6.19
CA SER A 35 -13.70 17.56 -6.88
C SER A 35 -13.80 17.80 -8.39
N PRO A 36 -13.40 16.83 -9.24
CA PRO A 36 -13.64 16.89 -10.67
C PRO A 36 -15.11 16.60 -11.04
N VAL A 37 -15.95 16.23 -10.06
CA VAL A 37 -17.38 15.90 -10.23
C VAL A 37 -18.25 16.59 -9.17
N THR A 38 -19.50 16.87 -9.50
CA THR A 38 -20.42 17.71 -8.71
C THR A 38 -21.12 16.99 -7.54
N HIS A 39 -21.02 15.66 -7.43
CA HIS A 39 -21.93 14.88 -6.56
C HIS A 39 -21.27 14.12 -5.40
N THR A 40 -19.95 14.19 -5.25
CA THR A 40 -19.24 13.53 -4.14
C THR A 40 -18.86 14.56 -3.09
N SER A 41 -19.35 14.40 -1.85
CA SER A 41 -19.00 15.30 -0.74
C SER A 41 -17.65 14.95 -0.09
N VAL A 42 -17.20 13.70 -0.25
CA VAL A 42 -15.96 13.19 0.33
C VAL A 42 -15.22 12.27 -0.62
N GLN A 43 -13.91 12.15 -0.43
CA GLN A 43 -13.01 11.20 -1.08
C GLN A 43 -12.48 10.20 -0.05
N PRO A 44 -12.71 8.88 -0.23
CA PRO A 44 -12.08 7.89 0.63
C PRO A 44 -10.57 7.84 0.39
N VAL A 45 -9.80 7.66 1.46
CA VAL A 45 -8.36 7.40 1.41
C VAL A 45 -8.04 6.25 2.36
N THR A 46 -7.15 5.37 1.92
CA THR A 46 -6.65 4.25 2.74
C THR A 46 -5.13 4.31 2.84
N LEU A 47 -4.63 4.25 4.06
CA LEU A 47 -3.20 4.10 4.34
C LEU A 47 -2.90 2.65 4.65
N TYR A 48 -1.79 2.16 4.09
CA TYR A 48 -1.27 0.85 4.36
C TYR A 48 0.13 0.94 4.95
N GLY A 49 0.30 0.36 6.14
CA GLY A 49 1.60 0.20 6.80
C GLY A 49 1.96 -1.26 6.99
N CYS A 50 3.11 -1.49 7.61
CA CYS A 50 3.59 -2.83 7.94
C CYS A 50 2.52 -3.70 8.62
N ASN A 51 2.53 -5.00 8.27
CA ASN A 51 1.72 -6.05 8.89
C ASN A 51 0.20 -5.82 8.75
N ASN A 52 -0.24 -5.44 7.55
CA ASN A 52 -1.66 -5.17 7.27
C ASN A 52 -2.25 -4.07 8.17
N THR A 53 -1.45 -3.11 8.60
CA THR A 53 -1.97 -1.91 9.25
C THR A 53 -2.76 -1.11 8.21
N VAL A 54 -4.08 -1.07 8.34
CA VAL A 54 -4.98 -0.39 7.39
C VAL A 54 -5.74 0.71 8.10
N ILE A 55 -5.59 1.95 7.63
CA ILE A 55 -6.30 3.12 8.19
C ILE A 55 -7.17 3.69 7.07
N LYS A 56 -8.48 3.72 7.29
CA LYS A 56 -9.44 4.28 6.32
C LYS A 56 -9.93 5.63 6.83
N THR A 57 -9.90 6.63 5.97
CA THR A 57 -10.41 7.97 6.27
C THR A 57 -11.21 8.51 5.09
N LYS A 58 -11.95 9.60 5.32
CA LYS A 58 -12.71 10.34 4.31
C LYS A 58 -12.25 11.78 4.35
N LEU A 59 -11.83 12.30 3.20
CA LEU A 59 -11.39 13.68 3.03
C LEU A 59 -12.50 14.50 2.38
N PHE A 60 -12.68 15.73 2.83
CA PHE A 60 -13.58 16.69 2.19
C PHE A 60 -12.90 17.33 0.99
N TRP A 61 -13.65 17.45 -0.11
CA TRP A 61 -13.17 18.12 -1.33
C TRP A 61 -12.92 19.60 -1.08
N ASN A 62 -11.94 20.17 -1.80
CA ASN A 62 -11.55 21.57 -1.67
C ASN A 62 -11.19 21.99 -0.22
N ALA A 63 -10.64 21.06 0.56
CA ALA A 63 -10.23 21.32 1.93
C ALA A 63 -8.74 21.01 2.10
N GLN A 64 -8.06 21.94 2.77
CA GLN A 64 -6.65 21.89 3.12
C GLN A 64 -6.50 21.60 4.62
N ASN A 65 -5.32 21.15 5.04
CA ASN A 65 -5.00 20.96 6.46
C ASN A 65 -5.92 19.95 7.18
N GLN A 66 -6.37 18.91 6.46
CA GLN A 66 -7.21 17.87 7.04
C GLN A 66 -6.35 16.89 7.84
N LEU A 67 -6.30 17.10 9.15
CA LEU A 67 -5.45 16.33 10.05
C LEU A 67 -6.02 14.95 10.37
N LEU A 68 -5.20 13.93 10.12
CA LEU A 68 -5.38 12.58 10.65
C LEU A 68 -4.30 12.33 11.70
N THR A 69 -4.73 12.24 12.96
CA THR A 69 -3.86 11.97 14.11
C THR A 69 -3.87 10.48 14.46
N ASN A 70 -3.05 10.09 15.44
CA ASN A 70 -3.00 8.71 15.95
C ASN A 70 -2.56 7.67 14.91
N ILE A 71 -1.70 8.06 13.95
CA ILE A 71 -1.14 7.13 12.98
C ILE A 71 -0.14 6.21 13.70
N PRO A 72 -0.27 4.88 13.62
CA PRO A 72 0.70 3.95 14.21
C PRO A 72 2.14 4.26 13.80
N TYR A 73 3.06 4.29 14.74
CA TYR A 73 4.47 4.50 14.43
C TYR A 73 5.34 3.97 15.57
N GLY A 74 6.36 3.20 15.23
CA GLY A 74 7.25 2.57 16.22
C GLY A 74 7.20 1.05 16.20
N ASN A 75 7.65 0.44 17.30
CA ASN A 75 7.80 -1.00 17.44
C ASN A 75 6.50 -1.67 17.89
N TYR A 76 6.16 -2.79 17.27
CA TYR A 76 4.99 -3.62 17.54
C TYR A 76 5.38 -5.11 17.56
N LYS A 77 4.47 -5.95 18.08
CA LYS A 77 4.56 -7.41 17.99
C LYS A 77 3.33 -7.95 17.27
N SER A 78 3.53 -8.93 16.40
CA SER A 78 2.43 -9.63 15.72
C SER A 78 1.74 -10.60 16.68
N ASN A 79 0.61 -11.15 16.26
CA ASN A 79 -0.08 -12.22 17.00
C ASN A 79 0.78 -13.50 17.14
N THR A 80 1.79 -13.66 16.29
CA THR A 80 2.76 -14.78 16.35
C THR A 80 4.00 -14.44 17.19
N GLY A 81 4.02 -13.28 17.87
CA GLY A 81 5.15 -12.80 18.67
C GLY A 81 6.29 -12.18 17.85
N LYS A 82 6.19 -12.14 16.51
CA LYS A 82 7.20 -11.56 15.63
C LYS A 82 7.23 -10.04 15.81
N SER A 83 8.37 -9.50 16.21
CA SER A 83 8.58 -8.05 16.31
C SER A 83 8.66 -7.41 14.92
N TYR A 84 8.08 -6.22 14.78
CA TYR A 84 8.16 -5.41 13.57
C TYR A 84 8.05 -3.91 13.91
N HIS A 85 8.42 -3.06 12.96
CA HIS A 85 8.35 -1.62 13.11
C HIS A 85 7.44 -1.01 12.04
N ILE A 86 6.55 -0.11 12.43
CA ILE A 86 5.71 0.65 11.50
C ILE A 86 6.33 2.03 11.34
N ALA A 87 6.80 2.35 10.13
CA ALA A 87 7.26 3.70 9.77
C ALA A 87 6.94 4.04 8.32
N LYS A 88 6.94 3.05 7.44
CA LYS A 88 6.63 3.22 6.03
C LYS A 88 5.13 3.07 5.76
N TYR A 89 4.61 3.97 4.95
CA TYR A 89 3.21 4.02 4.56
C TYR A 89 3.04 4.18 3.05
N TYR A 90 1.99 3.56 2.53
CA TYR A 90 1.49 3.71 1.17
C TYR A 90 0.08 4.29 1.20
N VAL A 91 -0.20 5.20 0.27
CA VAL A 91 -1.44 5.97 0.22
C VAL A 91 -2.24 5.52 -0.99
N LEU A 92 -3.43 4.99 -0.73
CA LEU A 92 -4.38 4.59 -1.75
C LEU A 92 -5.56 5.58 -1.76
N SER A 93 -5.84 6.18 -2.91
CA SER A 93 -7.04 6.98 -3.14
C SER A 93 -7.72 6.46 -4.41
N PRO A 94 -8.90 5.81 -4.31
CA PRO A 94 -9.53 5.20 -5.47
C PRO A 94 -10.02 6.26 -6.47
N PRO A 95 -10.18 5.90 -7.76
CA PRO A 95 -10.69 6.80 -8.79
C PRO A 95 -12.10 7.32 -8.49
N VAL A 96 -12.43 8.49 -9.05
CA VAL A 96 -13.73 9.15 -8.90
C VAL A 96 -14.53 9.05 -10.19
N THR A 97 -15.74 8.51 -10.14
CA THR A 97 -16.62 8.37 -11.30
C THR A 97 -17.69 9.46 -11.34
N ARG A 98 -18.13 9.85 -12.54
CA ARG A 98 -19.38 10.59 -12.71
C ARG A 98 -20.56 9.62 -12.49
N ASN A 99 -21.66 10.07 -11.86
CA ASN A 99 -22.86 9.27 -11.59
C ASN A 99 -23.68 8.88 -12.85
N SER A 100 -23.05 8.70 -14.01
CA SER A 100 -23.73 8.32 -15.25
C SER A 100 -23.30 6.92 -15.68
N PRO A 101 -24.23 5.96 -15.81
CA PRO A 101 -23.93 4.58 -16.21
C PRO A 101 -23.24 4.49 -17.59
N GLU A 102 -23.32 5.54 -18.40
CA GLU A 102 -22.73 5.59 -19.75
C GLU A 102 -21.32 6.18 -19.80
N LYS A 103 -20.86 6.90 -18.75
CA LYS A 103 -19.56 7.59 -18.72
C LYS A 103 -18.59 6.90 -17.77
N GLN A 104 -18.10 5.73 -18.20
CA GLN A 104 -17.07 4.91 -17.53
C GLN A 104 -15.66 5.51 -17.60
N ASN A 105 -15.52 6.83 -17.46
CA ASN A 105 -14.23 7.53 -17.51
C ASN A 105 -13.91 8.12 -16.13
N PRO A 106 -13.51 7.27 -15.15
CA PRO A 106 -13.12 7.79 -13.86
C PRO A 106 -11.94 8.75 -13.96
N TYR A 107 -11.92 9.69 -13.02
CA TYR A 107 -10.78 10.52 -12.72
C TYR A 107 -9.84 9.73 -11.82
N VAL A 108 -8.61 9.51 -12.28
CA VAL A 108 -7.53 8.97 -11.46
C VAL A 108 -6.82 10.16 -10.81
N GLY A 109 -6.59 10.07 -9.50
CA GLY A 109 -5.93 11.12 -8.73
C GLY A 109 -4.42 11.00 -8.76
N LEU A 110 -3.74 12.15 -8.76
CA LEU A 110 -2.33 12.25 -8.40
C LEU A 110 -2.23 12.40 -6.88
N VAL A 111 -1.46 11.53 -6.22
CA VAL A 111 -1.21 11.55 -4.77
C VAL A 111 0.27 11.79 -4.53
N ILE A 112 0.62 12.87 -3.82
CA ILE A 112 2.03 13.26 -3.59
C ILE A 112 2.28 13.55 -2.10
N PRO A 113 3.21 12.82 -1.46
CA PRO A 113 3.76 11.56 -1.93
C PRO A 113 2.72 10.44 -1.83
N ASP A 114 2.79 9.44 -2.72
CA ASP A 114 1.98 8.23 -2.63
C ASP A 114 2.57 7.19 -1.66
N ARG A 115 3.80 7.42 -1.19
CA ARG A 115 4.53 6.61 -0.21
C ARG A 115 5.50 7.48 0.60
N PHE A 116 5.64 7.20 1.89
CA PHE A 116 6.54 7.96 2.75
C PHE A 116 7.04 7.10 3.92
N VAL A 117 8.08 7.60 4.61
CA VAL A 117 8.63 7.00 5.83
C VAL A 117 8.62 8.05 6.92
N PHE A 118 8.07 7.70 8.08
CA PHE A 118 8.14 8.52 9.27
C PHE A 118 9.50 8.41 9.96
N HIS A 119 9.95 9.54 10.51
CA HIS A 119 11.20 9.64 11.25
C HIS A 119 11.04 10.52 12.50
N GLY A 120 11.84 10.25 13.53
CA GLY A 120 11.91 11.07 14.74
C GLY A 120 10.88 10.71 15.81
N LYS A 121 10.64 11.63 16.76
CA LYS A 121 9.76 11.40 17.93
C LYS A 121 8.29 11.70 17.62
N LYS A 122 7.98 12.76 16.87
CA LYS A 122 6.60 13.15 16.50
C LYS A 122 6.52 13.30 14.98
N PRO A 123 6.55 12.18 14.24
CA PRO A 123 6.63 12.26 12.80
C PRO A 123 5.34 12.85 12.23
N ALA A 124 5.50 13.70 11.23
CA ALA A 124 4.39 14.30 10.49
C ALA A 124 4.65 14.21 8.98
N GLN A 125 3.59 14.04 8.19
CA GLN A 125 3.67 14.04 6.73
C GLN A 125 2.54 14.86 6.13
N ILE A 126 2.86 15.63 5.08
CA ILE A 126 1.86 16.31 4.25
C ILE A 126 1.62 15.48 2.98
N ILE A 127 0.36 15.29 2.62
CA ILE A 127 -0.05 14.56 1.41
C ILE A 127 -1.01 15.45 0.61
N ASN A 128 -0.68 15.68 -0.65
CA ASN A 128 -1.50 16.44 -1.59
C ASN A 128 -2.18 15.47 -2.57
N ILE A 129 -3.45 15.69 -2.82
CA ILE A 129 -4.26 14.87 -3.72
C ILE A 129 -4.98 15.78 -4.72
N ASP A 130 -4.79 15.53 -6.01
CA ASP A 130 -5.49 16.24 -7.09
C ASP A 130 -5.94 15.30 -8.21
N PHE A 131 -7.25 15.29 -8.48
CA PHE A 131 -7.88 14.48 -9.51
C PHE A 131 -8.06 15.19 -10.85
N ARG A 132 -7.58 16.44 -10.97
CA ARG A 132 -7.67 17.26 -12.18
C ARG A 132 -6.35 17.30 -12.96
N VAL A 133 -5.37 16.49 -12.56
CA VAL A 133 -4.06 16.46 -13.22
C VAL A 133 -4.08 15.58 -14.47
N PHE A 134 -4.70 14.42 -14.38
CA PHE A 134 -4.77 13.44 -15.46
C PHE A 134 -6.03 13.59 -16.30
N LYS A 135 -5.96 13.23 -17.58
CA LYS A 135 -7.18 13.11 -18.41
C LYS A 135 -8.01 11.91 -17.92
N PRO A 136 -9.35 12.01 -17.92
CA PRO A 136 -10.22 10.86 -17.66
C PRO A 136 -9.92 9.71 -18.62
N THR A 137 -9.91 8.49 -18.11
CA THR A 137 -9.56 7.27 -18.86
C THR A 137 -10.56 6.17 -18.55
N TYR A 138 -10.76 5.24 -19.48
CA TYR A 138 -11.54 4.03 -19.21
C TYR A 138 -10.70 3.06 -18.38
N LEU A 139 -11.33 2.29 -17.49
CA LEU A 139 -10.67 1.23 -16.74
C LEU A 139 -11.17 -0.13 -17.21
N HIS A 140 -10.25 -0.94 -17.74
CA HIS A 140 -10.49 -2.35 -17.97
C HIS A 140 -10.03 -3.17 -16.76
N TYR A 141 -10.82 -4.16 -16.35
CA TYR A 141 -10.52 -4.98 -15.18
C TYR A 141 -9.93 -6.33 -15.61
N ILE A 142 -8.65 -6.53 -15.31
CA ILE A 142 -7.94 -7.79 -15.55
C ILE A 142 -8.22 -8.72 -14.36
N PRO A 143 -8.73 -9.95 -14.58
CA PRO A 143 -8.96 -10.90 -13.50
C PRO A 143 -7.68 -11.23 -12.73
N VAL A 144 -7.80 -11.38 -11.41
CA VAL A 144 -6.73 -11.82 -10.52
C VAL A 144 -7.11 -13.17 -9.91
N ASP A 145 -6.19 -14.12 -9.96
CA ASP A 145 -6.37 -15.46 -9.42
C ASP A 145 -5.56 -15.61 -8.12
N PHE A 146 -6.23 -15.40 -6.99
CA PHE A 146 -5.71 -15.68 -5.63
C PHE A 146 -5.70 -17.18 -5.31
N ASN A 147 -6.42 -17.99 -6.09
CA ASN A 147 -6.57 -19.43 -5.92
C ASN A 147 -5.56 -20.23 -6.75
N TYR A 148 -4.74 -19.56 -7.57
CA TYR A 148 -3.66 -20.19 -8.31
C TYR A 148 -2.78 -21.02 -7.37
N ILE A 149 -2.69 -22.32 -7.65
CA ILE A 149 -1.97 -23.28 -6.82
C ILE A 149 -0.52 -23.36 -7.28
N HIS A 150 0.41 -23.09 -6.37
CA HIS A 150 1.83 -23.29 -6.56
C HIS A 150 2.37 -24.09 -5.36
N ASN A 151 3.04 -25.22 -5.63
CA ASN A 151 3.54 -26.14 -4.61
C ASN A 151 2.48 -26.54 -3.57
N GLY A 152 1.26 -26.84 -4.04
CA GLY A 152 0.15 -27.31 -3.21
C GLY A 152 -0.54 -26.22 -2.37
N LYS A 153 -0.17 -24.94 -2.50
CA LYS A 153 -0.77 -23.83 -1.75
C LYS A 153 -1.20 -22.70 -2.68
N SER A 154 -2.24 -21.98 -2.30
CA SER A 154 -2.69 -20.74 -2.95
C SER A 154 -2.51 -19.54 -2.02
N CYS A 155 -2.66 -18.32 -2.54
CA CYS A 155 -2.66 -17.12 -1.72
C CYS A 155 -3.88 -17.07 -0.79
N SER A 156 -5.06 -17.44 -1.29
CA SER A 156 -6.27 -17.57 -0.48
C SER A 156 -6.10 -18.57 0.67
N GLY A 157 -5.50 -19.74 0.39
CA GLY A 157 -5.23 -20.76 1.40
C GLY A 157 -4.19 -20.35 2.45
N GLN A 158 -3.46 -19.26 2.19
CA GLN A 158 -2.51 -18.63 3.13
C GLN A 158 -3.09 -17.36 3.76
N HIS A 159 -4.41 -17.14 3.65
CA HIS A 159 -5.14 -15.99 4.21
C HIS A 159 -4.63 -14.62 3.72
N VAL A 160 -4.09 -14.56 2.51
CA VAL A 160 -3.70 -13.29 1.86
C VAL A 160 -4.93 -12.69 1.19
N ASN A 161 -5.51 -11.67 1.82
CA ASN A 161 -6.75 -11.04 1.37
C ASN A 161 -6.55 -9.74 0.56
N ALA A 162 -5.35 -9.17 0.61
CA ALA A 162 -5.01 -7.92 -0.04
C ALA A 162 -3.53 -7.89 -0.41
N ILE A 163 -3.23 -7.40 -1.62
CA ILE A 163 -1.86 -7.21 -2.11
C ILE A 163 -1.79 -5.81 -2.71
N LEU A 164 -0.86 -5.01 -2.19
CA LEU A 164 -0.56 -3.72 -2.77
C LEU A 164 0.32 -3.87 -4.01
N ILE A 165 0.07 -3.00 -4.98
CA ILE A 165 0.86 -2.90 -6.20
C ILE A 165 1.18 -1.45 -6.46
N ASN A 166 2.36 -1.20 -7.00
CA ASN A 166 2.68 0.04 -7.69
C ASN A 166 2.33 -0.15 -9.16
N ILE A 167 1.43 0.66 -9.68
CA ILE A 167 1.14 0.71 -11.12
C ILE A 167 1.93 1.88 -11.70
N HIS A 168 2.62 1.64 -12.80
CA HIS A 168 3.31 2.68 -13.57
C HIS A 168 2.89 2.56 -15.03
N CYS A 169 2.40 3.66 -15.61
CA CYS A 169 1.98 3.75 -16.99
C CYS A 169 2.78 4.85 -17.70
N LYS A 170 3.55 4.49 -18.73
CA LYS A 170 4.47 5.41 -19.42
C LYS A 170 3.73 6.49 -20.21
N ASP A 171 2.59 6.14 -20.76
CA ASP A 171 1.78 6.92 -21.70
C ASP A 171 0.48 7.45 -21.06
N PHE A 172 0.41 7.54 -19.73
CA PHE A 172 -0.74 8.11 -19.03
C PHE A 172 -0.88 9.61 -19.35
N PRO A 173 -1.97 10.05 -19.99
CA PRO A 173 -2.08 11.43 -20.46
C PRO A 173 -2.44 12.42 -19.34
N TRP A 174 -1.70 13.52 -19.26
CA TRP A 174 -2.01 14.66 -18.41
C TRP A 174 -2.91 15.66 -19.14
N ILE A 175 -3.67 16.47 -18.40
CA ILE A 175 -4.49 17.53 -18.99
C ILE A 175 -3.62 18.56 -19.74
N ASN A 176 -2.43 18.86 -19.23
CA ASN A 176 -1.49 19.82 -19.82
C ASN A 176 -0.65 19.28 -21.00
N GLY A 177 -0.90 18.05 -21.46
CA GLY A 177 -0.17 17.43 -22.57
C GLY A 177 1.09 16.63 -22.19
N ALA A 178 1.47 16.59 -20.91
CA ALA A 178 2.52 15.68 -20.43
C ALA A 178 2.03 14.21 -20.42
N PHE A 179 2.98 13.28 -20.26
CA PHE A 179 2.71 11.84 -20.18
C PHE A 179 3.43 11.18 -19.00
N GLY A 180 2.85 10.09 -18.53
CA GLY A 180 3.42 9.24 -17.48
C GLY A 180 2.62 9.34 -16.20
N GLY A 181 2.43 8.23 -15.50
CA GLY A 181 1.71 8.20 -14.24
C GLY A 181 2.12 7.01 -13.41
N SER A 182 2.19 7.20 -12.10
CA SER A 182 2.34 6.10 -11.16
C SER A 182 1.48 6.30 -9.94
N GLY A 183 1.11 5.21 -9.30
CA GLY A 183 0.38 5.26 -8.04
C GLY A 183 0.26 3.89 -7.40
N ILE A 184 -0.29 3.91 -6.19
CA ILE A 184 -0.57 2.70 -5.43
C ILE A 184 -1.95 2.16 -5.83
N GLY A 185 -2.02 0.86 -6.07
CA GLY A 185 -3.23 0.09 -6.26
C GLY A 185 -3.31 -1.05 -5.26
N ILE A 186 -4.47 -1.68 -5.20
CA ILE A 186 -4.71 -2.87 -4.37
C ILE A 186 -5.42 -3.93 -5.19
N MET A 187 -4.98 -5.17 -5.07
CA MET A 187 -5.73 -6.36 -5.48
C MET A 187 -6.30 -7.00 -4.22
N THR A 188 -7.62 -7.19 -4.19
CA THR A 188 -8.31 -7.81 -3.05
C THR A 188 -8.88 -9.16 -3.43
N ASN A 189 -8.83 -10.11 -2.49
CA ASN A 189 -9.49 -11.40 -2.61
C ASN A 189 -11.00 -11.23 -2.38
N SER A 190 -11.68 -10.62 -3.36
CA SER A 190 -13.13 -10.39 -3.36
C SER A 190 -13.86 -11.45 -4.20
N LYS A 191 -15.18 -11.31 -4.36
CA LYS A 191 -15.95 -12.21 -5.25
C LYS A 191 -15.46 -12.18 -6.70
N THR A 192 -14.94 -11.03 -7.16
CA THR A 192 -14.39 -10.84 -8.50
C THR A 192 -13.05 -10.10 -8.40
N PRO A 193 -11.98 -10.78 -7.94
CA PRO A 193 -10.68 -10.16 -7.78
C PRO A 193 -10.20 -9.64 -9.12
N SER A 194 -9.84 -8.36 -9.16
CA SER A 194 -9.38 -7.72 -10.37
C SER A 194 -8.32 -6.67 -10.07
N SER A 195 -7.49 -6.40 -11.07
CA SER A 195 -6.64 -5.23 -11.17
C SER A 195 -7.12 -4.38 -12.34
N PHE A 196 -6.80 -3.10 -12.36
CA PHE A 196 -7.24 -2.21 -13.43
C PHE A 196 -6.12 -1.92 -14.43
N LEU A 197 -6.49 -1.77 -15.70
CA LEU A 197 -5.67 -1.31 -16.80
C LEU A 197 -6.35 -0.09 -17.42
N PRO A 198 -5.76 1.10 -17.32
CA PRO A 198 -6.24 2.29 -18.00
C PRO A 198 -6.24 2.15 -19.53
N MET A 199 -7.24 2.75 -20.19
CA MET A 199 -7.41 2.75 -21.63
C MET A 199 -7.83 4.13 -22.15
N LEU A 200 -7.33 4.52 -23.33
CA LEU A 200 -7.70 5.79 -23.95
C LEU A 200 -9.17 5.80 -24.40
N GLU A 201 -9.66 4.64 -24.81
CA GLU A 201 -11.01 4.43 -25.31
C GLU A 201 -11.65 3.20 -24.68
N LYS A 202 -12.98 3.12 -24.74
CA LYS A 202 -13.71 1.98 -24.18
C LYS A 202 -13.26 0.67 -24.83
N ASN A 203 -12.58 -0.18 -24.07
CA ASN A 203 -12.05 -1.47 -24.52
C ASN A 203 -11.12 -1.38 -25.74
N LYS A 204 -10.49 -0.23 -25.99
CA LYS A 204 -9.56 0.02 -27.10
C LYS A 204 -8.35 0.79 -26.60
N HIS A 205 -7.20 0.57 -27.23
CA HIS A 205 -5.96 1.30 -26.94
C HIS A 205 -5.56 1.27 -25.45
N PRO A 206 -5.14 0.10 -24.93
CA PRO A 206 -4.63 0.01 -23.56
C PRO A 206 -3.37 0.85 -23.41
N LEU A 207 -3.26 1.56 -22.27
CA LEU A 207 -2.02 2.24 -21.90
C LEU A 207 -0.90 1.22 -21.64
N GLN A 208 0.34 1.64 -21.81
CA GLN A 208 1.56 0.89 -21.50
C GLN A 208 1.83 0.92 -20.00
N CYS A 209 1.29 -0.07 -19.28
CA CYS A 209 1.34 -0.15 -17.83
C CYS A 209 2.03 -1.42 -17.33
N THR A 210 2.88 -1.25 -16.31
CA THR A 210 3.45 -2.33 -15.50
C THR A 210 2.91 -2.25 -14.08
N ALA A 211 2.69 -3.40 -13.46
CA ALA A 211 2.41 -3.51 -12.03
C ALA A 211 3.57 -4.19 -11.32
N THR A 212 3.98 -3.63 -10.18
CA THR A 212 5.00 -4.20 -9.29
C THR A 212 4.40 -4.45 -7.92
N ILE A 213 4.58 -5.65 -7.37
CA ILE A 213 4.12 -6.00 -6.03
C ILE A 213 4.89 -5.18 -5.00
N ILE A 214 4.14 -4.60 -4.05
CA ILE A 214 4.68 -3.97 -2.85
C ILE A 214 4.65 -5.04 -1.75
N ASP A 215 5.77 -5.74 -1.58
CA ASP A 215 5.90 -6.83 -0.61
C ASP A 215 6.66 -6.43 0.67
N ASP A 216 7.10 -5.18 0.76
CA ASP A 216 7.97 -4.70 1.82
C ASP A 216 7.23 -4.36 3.12
N ILE A 217 5.89 -4.40 3.10
CA ILE A 217 5.03 -4.25 4.29
C ILE A 217 4.27 -5.54 4.64
N LEU A 218 4.46 -6.62 3.87
CA LEU A 218 3.82 -7.92 4.10
C LEU A 218 4.69 -8.78 5.03
N LEU A 219 4.39 -8.74 6.33
CA LEU A 219 5.26 -9.30 7.38
C LEU A 219 5.46 -10.82 7.30
N ASN A 220 4.43 -11.56 6.88
CA ASN A 220 4.39 -13.02 6.96
C ASN A 220 4.51 -13.73 5.61
N THR A 221 4.35 -13.02 4.50
CA THR A 221 4.21 -13.64 3.18
C THR A 221 4.94 -12.82 2.13
N LYS A 222 5.68 -13.50 1.26
CA LYS A 222 6.19 -12.98 -0.01
C LYS A 222 5.18 -13.27 -1.09
N VAL A 223 4.89 -12.27 -1.93
CA VAL A 223 3.96 -12.40 -3.04
C VAL A 223 4.69 -12.17 -4.34
N PHE A 224 4.38 -12.97 -5.36
CA PHE A 224 4.93 -12.89 -6.71
C PHE A 224 3.81 -13.03 -7.73
N PHE A 225 4.04 -12.49 -8.92
CA PHE A 225 3.27 -12.86 -10.10
C PHE A 225 3.80 -14.18 -10.66
N ALA A 226 2.90 -15.08 -11.06
CA ALA A 226 3.27 -16.24 -11.86
C ALA A 226 3.49 -15.78 -13.32
N LEU A 227 4.72 -15.94 -13.81
CA LEU A 227 5.14 -15.59 -15.15
C LEU A 227 5.34 -16.86 -15.99
N GLU A 228 5.24 -16.73 -17.32
CA GLU A 228 5.45 -17.84 -18.26
C GLU A 228 4.61 -19.09 -17.89
N ASN A 229 3.32 -18.89 -17.60
CA ASN A 229 2.39 -19.93 -17.14
C ASN A 229 2.83 -20.65 -15.85
N GLY A 230 3.54 -19.97 -14.96
CA GLY A 230 4.02 -20.50 -13.69
C GLY A 230 5.42 -21.09 -13.73
N LYS A 231 6.09 -21.10 -14.89
CA LYS A 231 7.49 -21.54 -15.01
C LYS A 231 8.46 -20.58 -14.31
N LYS A 232 8.08 -19.32 -14.17
CA LYS A 232 8.86 -18.29 -13.46
C LYS A 232 7.97 -17.53 -12.49
N MET A 233 8.59 -16.94 -11.49
CA MET A 233 7.94 -16.00 -10.59
C MET A 233 8.67 -14.66 -10.64
N GLY A 234 7.92 -13.55 -10.54
CA GLY A 234 8.50 -12.21 -10.60
C GLY A 234 7.73 -11.20 -9.76
N LYS A 235 8.38 -10.08 -9.44
CA LYS A 235 7.73 -8.97 -8.70
C LYS A 235 6.99 -7.99 -9.61
N THR A 236 7.28 -8.01 -10.89
CA THR A 236 6.72 -7.08 -11.87
C THR A 236 6.06 -7.85 -13.01
N ILE A 237 4.93 -7.35 -13.47
CA ILE A 237 4.20 -7.85 -14.64
C ILE A 237 3.84 -6.71 -15.58
N ASP A 238 3.90 -6.98 -16.88
CA ASP A 238 3.40 -6.09 -17.92
C ASP A 238 1.89 -6.35 -18.11
N LEU A 239 1.07 -5.41 -17.62
CA LEU A 239 -0.38 -5.52 -17.67
C LEU A 239 -0.90 -5.40 -19.10
N THR A 240 -0.27 -4.58 -19.92
CA THR A 240 -0.64 -4.36 -21.32
C THR A 240 -0.40 -5.61 -22.15
N LYS A 241 0.75 -6.27 -21.97
CA LYS A 241 1.07 -7.55 -22.62
C LYS A 241 0.16 -8.68 -22.14
N LEU A 242 -0.20 -8.69 -20.85
CA LEU A 242 -1.13 -9.67 -20.30
C LEU A 242 -2.53 -9.50 -20.91
N TYR A 243 -3.05 -8.28 -20.97
CA TYR A 243 -4.33 -7.94 -21.58
C TYR A 243 -4.40 -8.39 -23.06
N LYS A 244 -3.35 -8.11 -23.85
CA LYS A 244 -3.29 -8.53 -25.27
C LYS A 244 -3.33 -10.04 -25.48
N LYS A 245 -3.02 -10.83 -24.45
CA LYS A 245 -3.08 -12.29 -24.46
C LYS A 245 -4.36 -12.84 -23.83
N SER A 246 -5.31 -11.98 -23.46
CA SER A 246 -6.51 -12.34 -22.70
C SER A 246 -6.20 -13.15 -21.44
N GLY A 247 -5.09 -12.80 -20.77
CA GLY A 247 -4.63 -13.52 -19.58
C GLY A 247 -5.23 -12.99 -18.27
N ALA A 248 -5.09 -13.80 -17.22
CA ALA A 248 -5.36 -13.40 -15.84
C ALA A 248 -4.05 -13.22 -15.07
N ILE A 249 -4.05 -12.32 -14.09
CA ILE A 249 -2.95 -12.16 -13.14
C ILE A 249 -3.01 -13.35 -12.18
N LYS A 250 -1.98 -14.19 -12.18
CA LYS A 250 -1.86 -15.32 -11.25
C LYS A 250 -0.89 -14.96 -10.14
N LEU A 251 -1.25 -15.24 -8.90
CA LEU A 251 -0.45 -14.88 -7.73
C LEU A 251 0.15 -16.11 -7.07
N ILE A 252 1.41 -16.00 -6.68
CA ILE A 252 2.14 -17.01 -5.92
C ILE A 252 2.47 -16.39 -4.56
N CYS A 253 2.05 -17.04 -3.49
CA CYS A 253 2.33 -16.65 -2.12
C CYS A 253 3.26 -17.68 -1.46
N VAL A 254 4.33 -17.21 -0.85
CA VAL A 254 5.31 -18.03 -0.14
C VAL A 254 5.47 -17.48 1.28
N PRO A 255 5.37 -18.29 2.34
CA PRO A 255 5.61 -17.83 3.69
C PRO A 255 7.01 -17.24 3.84
N ARG A 256 7.14 -16.14 4.57
CA ARG A 256 8.45 -15.61 4.98
C ARG A 256 9.04 -16.47 6.07
N ALA A 257 10.37 -16.60 6.10
CA ALA A 257 11.05 -17.18 7.24
C ALA A 257 10.78 -16.34 8.50
N PRO A 258 10.82 -16.93 9.71
CA PRO A 258 10.62 -16.18 10.96
C PRO A 258 11.56 -14.98 11.11
N THR A 259 12.80 -15.10 10.62
CA THR A 259 13.85 -14.06 10.66
C THR A 259 13.77 -13.05 9.51
N ASP A 260 12.99 -13.31 8.47
CA ASP A 260 12.84 -12.44 7.30
C ASP A 260 11.81 -11.35 7.62
N ILE A 261 12.30 -10.19 8.07
CA ILE A 261 11.52 -8.97 8.27
C ILE A 261 11.67 -8.13 7.00
N PRO A 262 10.56 -7.79 6.31
CA PRO A 262 10.65 -6.98 5.11
C PRO A 262 11.06 -5.53 5.44
N ALA A 263 11.69 -4.83 4.49
CA ALA A 263 12.31 -3.54 4.74
C ALA A 263 11.34 -2.45 5.25
N GLY A 264 10.10 -2.42 4.76
CA GLY A 264 9.07 -1.49 5.26
C GLY A 264 8.62 -1.80 6.71
N CYS A 265 9.09 -2.91 7.28
CA CYS A 265 8.81 -3.37 8.64
C CYS A 265 10.05 -3.39 9.55
N SER A 266 11.25 -3.03 9.07
CA SER A 266 12.50 -3.29 9.81
C SER A 266 12.97 -2.17 10.74
N GLY A 267 12.34 -1.00 10.73
CA GLY A 267 12.77 0.15 11.54
C GLY A 267 14.06 0.75 10.99
N HIS A 268 13.96 1.87 10.28
CA HIS A 268 15.10 2.62 9.76
C HIS A 268 15.29 3.89 10.56
#